data_AF-A0A938U6Q5-F1
#
_entry.id   AF-A0A938U6Q5-F1
#
_cell.length_a   1.000
_cell.length_b   1.000
_cell.length_c   1.000
_cell.angle_alpha   90.00
_cell.angle_beta   90.00
_cell.angle_gamma   90.00
#
_symmetry.space_group_name_H-M   'P 1'
#
loop_
_entity.id
_entity.type
_entity.pdbx_description
1 polymer ?
#
loop_
_entity_poly.entity_id
_entity_poly.type
_entity_poly.pdbx_seq_one_letter_code
_entity_poly.pdbx_strand_id
1 'polypeptide(L)' 'MRTKAKGFNWVVVRVERGFPVEVQGFRRKSDAEKKEREWRKTINPDYDETEVLPLIEGEA' A
#
# COMPACT_ATOMS: atom_id res chain seq x y z
N MET A 1 -22.89 -1.23 -21.25
CA MET A 1 -21.54 -1.84 -21.20
C MET A 1 -20.77 -1.16 -20.06
N ARG A 2 -20.72 -1.76 -18.85
CA ARG A 2 -19.93 -1.19 -17.75
C ARG A 2 -18.46 -1.48 -18.05
N THR A 3 -17.71 -0.47 -18.48
CA THR A 3 -16.25 -0.52 -18.49
C THR A 3 -15.79 -0.75 -17.06
N LYS A 4 -15.38 -1.97 -16.71
CA LYS A 4 -14.73 -2.23 -15.42
C LYS A 4 -13.52 -1.29 -15.36
N ALA A 5 -13.59 -0.27 -14.51
CA ALA A 5 -12.44 0.57 -14.23
C ALA A 5 -11.29 -0.36 -13.85
N LYS A 6 -10.10 -0.18 -14.45
CA LYS A 6 -8.91 -0.97 -14.10
C LYS A 6 -8.51 -0.64 -12.65
N GLY A 7 -9.09 -1.38 -11.70
CA GLY A 7 -8.85 -1.25 -10.27
C GLY A 7 -7.41 -1.55 -9.88
N PHE A 8 -7.08 -1.16 -8.65
CA PHE A 8 -5.84 -1.56 -7.98
C PHE A 8 -6.09 -2.90 -7.29
N ASN A 9 -5.09 -3.79 -7.27
CA ASN A 9 -5.20 -5.10 -6.63
C ASN A 9 -4.34 -5.18 -5.35
N TRP A 10 -3.50 -4.17 -5.13
CA TRP A 10 -2.53 -4.10 -4.05
C TRP A 10 -2.53 -2.70 -3.48
N VAL A 11 -2.26 -2.59 -2.19
CA VAL A 11 -1.99 -1.33 -1.52
C VAL A 11 -0.70 -1.46 -0.73
N VAL A 12 -0.01 -0.33 -0.58
CA VAL A 12 1.08 -0.19 0.38
C VAL A 12 0.71 0.93 1.34
N VAL A 13 0.91 0.67 2.63
CA VAL A 13 0.58 1.59 3.73
C VAL A 13 1.87 1.99 4.42
N ARG A 14 2.01 3.27 4.72
CA ARG A 14 3.04 3.81 5.61
C ARG A 14 2.37 4.27 6.89
N VAL A 15 2.87 3.77 8.01
CA VAL A 15 2.42 4.10 9.36
C VAL A 15 3.55 4.83 10.06
N GLU A 16 3.26 5.99 10.64
CA GLU A 16 4.20 6.72 11.50
C GLU A 16 3.59 6.83 12.89
N ARG A 17 4.31 6.34 13.91
CA ARG A 17 3.88 6.38 15.33
C ARG A 17 2.47 5.83 15.56
N GLY A 18 2.12 4.76 14.85
CA GLY A 18 0.81 4.09 14.94
C GLY A 18 -0.31 4.71 14.11
N PHE A 19 -0.05 5.75 13.31
CA PHE A 19 -1.05 6.37 12.44
C PHE A 19 -0.71 6.17 10.96
N PRO A 20 -1.67 5.75 10.11
CA PRO A 20 -1.44 5.68 8.67
C PRO A 20 -1.30 7.10 8.12
N VAL A 21 -0.13 7.40 7.56
CA VAL A 21 0.19 8.73 6.99
C VAL A 21 0.12 8.73 5.46
N GLU A 22 0.31 7.57 4.83
CA GLU A 22 0.28 7.46 3.37
C GLU A 22 -0.23 6.09 2.93
N VAL A 23 -1.16 6.06 1.97
CA VAL A 23 -1.69 4.83 1.37
C VAL A 23 -1.64 4.98 -0.15
N GLN A 24 -1.01 4.03 -0.84
CA GLN A 24 -0.91 4.03 -2.30
C GLN A 24 -1.40 2.72 -2.91
N GLY A 25 -2.24 2.82 -3.94
CA GLY A 25 -2.78 1.68 -4.69
C GLY A 25 -1.94 1.31 -5.91
N PHE A 26 -1.74 0.02 -6.13
CA PHE A 26 -0.97 -0.56 -7.23
C PHE A 26 -1.73 -1.70 -7.91
N ARG A 27 -1.51 -1.84 -9.22
CA ARG A 27 -2.09 -2.95 -9.99
C ARG A 27 -1.30 -4.25 -9.80
N ARG A 28 0.01 -4.13 -9.64
CA ARG A 28 0.95 -5.25 -9.51
C ARG A 28 1.60 -5.23 -8.14
N LYS A 29 1.77 -6.41 -7.55
CA LYS A 29 2.44 -6.59 -6.27
C LYS A 29 3.86 -6.03 -6.28
N SER A 30 4.60 -6.28 -7.36
CA SER A 30 5.99 -5.85 -7.53
C SER A 30 6.18 -4.34 -7.39
N ASP A 31 5.19 -3.56 -7.85
CA ASP A 31 5.24 -2.11 -7.82
C ASP A 31 4.99 -1.59 -6.39
N ALA A 32 4.05 -2.21 -5.68
CA ALA A 32 3.80 -1.95 -4.25
C ALA A 32 5.02 -2.30 -3.39
N GLU A 33 5.62 -3.47 -3.59
CA GLU A 33 6.84 -3.90 -2.88
C GLU A 33 8.04 -3.00 -3.21
N LYS A 34 8.14 -2.50 -4.44
CA LYS A 34 9.18 -1.51 -4.79
C LYS A 34 9.01 -0.25 -3.97
N LYS A 35 7.77 0.27 -3.87
CA LYS A 35 7.46 1.46 -3.09
C LYS A 35 7.71 1.26 -1.60
N GLU A 36 7.31 0.11 -1.06
CA GLU A 36 7.61 -0.28 0.32
C GLU A 36 9.11 -0.25 0.61
N ARG A 37 9.93 -0.87 -0.26
CA ARG A 37 11.40 -0.86 -0.12
C ARG A 37 11.99 0.55 -0.20
N GLU A 38 11.38 1.45 -0.96
CA GLU A 38 11.80 2.87 -1.00
C GLU A 38 11.50 3.55 0.34
N TRP A 39 10.30 3.38 0.90
CA TRP A 39 9.94 3.94 2.20
C TRP A 39 10.75 3.35 3.36
N ARG A 40 10.98 2.03 3.38
CA ARG A 40 11.78 1.38 4.43
C ARG A 40 13.19 1.97 4.59
N LYS A 41 13.73 2.62 3.55
CA LYS A 41 15.04 3.31 3.61
C LYS A 41 15.00 4.63 4.38
N THR A 42 13.81 5.19 4.60
CA THR A 42 13.63 6.54 5.16
C THR A 42 12.85 6.56 6.47
N ILE A 43 12.21 5.46 6.88
CA ILE A 43 11.43 5.39 8.11
C ILE A 43 12.31 5.14 9.35
N ASN A 44 11.79 5.47 10.54
CA ASN A 44 12.39 5.04 11.80
C ASN A 44 11.77 3.70 12.24
N PRO A 45 12.49 2.56 12.16
CA PRO A 45 11.93 1.24 12.43
C PRO A 45 11.48 1.02 13.89
N ASP A 46 11.88 1.89 14.83
CA ASP A 46 11.45 1.78 16.22
C ASP A 46 10.01 2.29 16.43
N TYR A 47 9.49 3.09 15.50
CA TYR A 47 8.20 3.79 15.64
C TYR A 47 7.30 3.74 14.41
N ASP A 48 7.88 3.42 13.25
CA ASP A 48 7.22 3.51 11.96
C ASP A 48 7.20 2.13 11.29
N GLU A 49 6.13 1.88 10.55
CA GLU A 49 5.89 0.61 9.87
C GLU A 49 5.50 0.83 8.41
N THR A 50 5.72 -0.19 7.59
CA THR A 50 5.25 -0.23 6.21
C THR A 50 4.75 -1.63 5.90
N GLU A 51 3.65 -1.73 5.17
CA GLU A 51 3.07 -3.01 4.81
C GLU A 51 2.47 -3.00 3.40
N VAL A 52 2.61 -4.12 2.69
CA VAL A 52 1.98 -4.37 1.39
C VAL A 52 0.85 -5.37 1.56
N LEU A 53 -0.36 -4.97 1.20
CA LEU A 53 -1.57 -5.76 1.38
C LEU A 53 -2.31 -5.96 0.04
N PRO A 54 -2.95 -7.11 -0.19
CA PRO A 54 -3.88 -7.25 -1.31
C PRO A 54 -5.10 -6.35 -1.05
N LEU A 55 -5.54 -5.62 -2.07
CA LEU A 55 -6.81 -4.91 -2.00
C LEU A 55 -7.93 -5.93 -2.22
N ILE A 56 -8.55 -6.35 -1.12
CA ILE A 56 -9.76 -7.17 -1.18
C ILE A 56 -10.92 -6.20 -1.32
N GLU A 57 -11.63 -6.26 -2.45
CA GLU A 57 -12.93 -5.58 -2.57
C GLU A 57 -13.87 -6.25 -1.55
N GLY A 58 -14.09 -5.58 -0.42
CA GLY A 58 -15.13 -6.02 0.52
C GLY A 58 -16.49 -5.92 -0.17
N GLU A 59 -17.29 -6.98 -0.12
CA GLU A 59 -18.72 -6.86 -0.41
C GLU A 59 -19.32 -5.87 0.59
N ALA A 60 -19.71 -4.70 0.08
CA ALA A 60 -20.43 -3.67 0.82
C ALA A 60 -21.92 -4.01 0.94
#